data_AF-A0A7Y6XCY4-F1
#
_entry.id   AF-A0A7Y6XCY4-F1
#
_cell.length_a   1.000
_cell.length_b   1.000
_cell.length_c   1.000
_cell.angle_alpha   90.00
_cell.angle_beta   90.00
_cell.angle_gamma   90.00
#
_symmetry.space_group_name_H-M   'P 1'
#
loop_
_entity.id
_entity.type
_entity.pdbx_description
1 polymer ?
#
loop_
_entity_poly.entity_id
_entity_poly.type
_entity_poly.pdbx_seq_one_letter_code
_entity_poly.pdbx_strand_id
1 'polypeptide(L)'
;MQISHNTTEMQAGLCVATDKHARAHCVVVVKGTFAADARGELRLSEVQRPLVYADEHQGDAGSTSIRHECDFALTKPHSEVLVHGHAVAPKGRPIERMLVRLELPGRRKDLLVTGERRWERGLLGLSASPPRPFIRMPLVYERTFGGADHSHPDPKHQGADLRNPVGCGFRKNPRAADAVGTPLPNLEHPQQSLSKWDEAPVPVVGMGSLGRGWQPRIAHAGTYDQRWLDEDYPFLPRDFDTRYFQSAPEDQQLPRLRGGEVLRCMGMTAAGSWGVTLPRIALPVTFRFQDRSAHVEPQMDTVLLDCDAQVVTVTWRASTPLGKKLTQLKEVFVGSSPTRWGIRRVGAADAGKAPRGVRLAPRYRPFSWLPHRWDQWPASLGGGPRPAGARCPPPRVSRGERRLSRQCTRLGLAGSEWAFEAAWSLGWSDSGGSRCVRLRDAQTLGASPFRGAGRVGVRTGACDARFGRAPSRYWGSAGQPPGAERGGTRPERGRLSCRGRLG
;
A
#
# COMPACT_ATOMS: atom_id res chain seq x y z
N MET A 1 -2.17 -27.11 1.02
CA MET A 1 -1.81 -25.90 1.78
C MET A 1 -3.05 -25.40 2.47
N GLN A 2 -3.12 -25.57 3.78
CA GLN A 2 -4.22 -25.10 4.62
C GLN A 2 -3.66 -24.79 6.02
N ILE A 3 -4.30 -23.88 6.74
CA ILE A 3 -4.07 -23.74 8.18
C ILE A 3 -4.76 -24.93 8.83
N SER A 4 -3.98 -25.89 9.33
CA SER A 4 -4.51 -27.11 9.95
C SER A 4 -4.92 -26.87 11.39
N HIS A 5 -4.25 -25.95 12.08
CA HIS A 5 -4.50 -25.61 13.48
C HIS A 5 -4.25 -24.12 13.73
N ASN A 6 -5.12 -23.52 14.52
CA ASN A 6 -4.98 -22.18 15.06
C ASN A 6 -5.36 -22.22 16.54
N THR A 7 -4.39 -22.04 17.44
CA THR A 7 -4.58 -22.12 18.89
C THR A 7 -4.75 -20.76 19.56
N THR A 8 -4.88 -19.69 18.76
CA THR A 8 -4.68 -18.31 19.24
C THR A 8 -5.98 -17.55 19.48
N GLU A 9 -7.14 -18.17 19.22
CA GLU A 9 -8.49 -17.54 19.26
C GLU A 9 -8.67 -16.31 18.33
N MET A 10 -7.61 -15.91 17.63
CA MET A 10 -7.57 -14.83 16.65
C MET A 10 -7.93 -15.34 15.25
N GLN A 11 -8.23 -14.40 14.33
CA GLN A 11 -8.43 -14.75 12.93
C GLN A 11 -7.10 -15.12 12.28
N ALA A 12 -7.10 -16.15 11.42
CA ALA A 12 -5.91 -16.52 10.65
C ALA A 12 -6.30 -16.90 9.22
N GLY A 13 -5.49 -16.46 8.27
CA GLY A 13 -5.67 -16.72 6.84
C GLY A 13 -4.33 -16.89 6.16
N LEU A 14 -4.35 -17.44 4.95
CA LEU A 14 -3.15 -17.53 4.13
C LEU A 14 -3.41 -17.14 2.68
N CYS A 15 -2.37 -16.66 2.01
CA CYS A 15 -2.35 -16.45 0.57
C CYS A 15 -1.01 -16.93 -0.01
N VAL A 16 -0.92 -16.93 -1.34
CA VAL A 16 0.34 -17.09 -2.06
C VAL A 16 0.69 -15.76 -2.69
N ALA A 17 1.88 -15.24 -2.40
CA ALA A 17 2.40 -14.03 -2.97
C ALA A 17 3.77 -14.28 -3.60
N THR A 18 4.11 -13.51 -4.63
CA THR A 18 5.39 -13.63 -5.35
C THR A 18 6.28 -12.46 -5.00
N ASP A 19 7.53 -12.73 -4.64
CA ASP A 19 8.51 -11.66 -4.40
C ASP A 19 9.13 -11.14 -5.71
N LYS A 20 9.94 -10.08 -5.59
CA LYS A 20 10.66 -9.49 -6.74
C LYS A 20 11.70 -10.41 -7.39
N HIS A 21 12.00 -11.55 -6.78
CA HIS A 21 12.89 -12.58 -7.32
C HIS A 21 12.08 -13.74 -7.93
N ALA A 22 10.79 -13.52 -8.20
CA ALA A 22 9.86 -14.50 -8.76
C ALA A 22 9.69 -15.76 -7.89
N ARG A 23 9.97 -15.68 -6.58
CA ARG A 23 9.77 -16.79 -5.66
C ARG A 23 8.37 -16.71 -5.05
N ALA A 24 7.63 -17.81 -5.15
CA ALA A 24 6.35 -17.94 -4.47
C ALA A 24 6.56 -18.16 -2.97
N HIS A 25 5.84 -17.38 -2.16
CA HIS A 25 5.79 -17.49 -0.71
C HIS A 25 4.38 -17.88 -0.27
N CYS A 26 4.29 -18.70 0.77
CA CYS A 26 3.06 -18.78 1.56
C CYS A 26 3.14 -17.70 2.62
N VAL A 27 2.16 -16.81 2.60
CA VAL A 27 2.02 -15.75 3.60
C VAL A 27 0.85 -16.13 4.49
N VAL A 28 1.10 -16.14 5.79
CA VAL A 28 0.11 -16.39 6.83
C VAL A 28 -0.08 -15.09 7.58
N VAL A 29 -1.33 -14.63 7.63
CA VAL A 29 -1.72 -13.44 8.38
C VAL A 29 -2.54 -13.90 9.57
N VAL A 30 -2.22 -13.35 10.74
CA VAL A 30 -3.00 -13.53 11.96
C VAL A 30 -3.44 -12.15 12.43
N LYS A 31 -4.72 -12.02 12.79
CA LYS A 31 -5.31 -10.75 13.20
C LYS A 31 -6.12 -10.92 14.47
N GLY A 32 -5.71 -10.17 15.50
CA GLY A 32 -6.37 -10.10 16.79
C GLY A 32 -7.10 -8.78 16.97
N THR A 33 -8.31 -8.85 17.51
CA THR A 33 -9.11 -7.71 17.95
C THR A 33 -9.08 -7.65 19.47
N PHE A 34 -8.77 -6.49 20.03
CA PHE A 34 -8.57 -6.29 21.45
C PHE A 34 -9.40 -5.11 21.94
N ALA A 35 -10.00 -5.25 23.12
CA ALA A 35 -10.62 -4.15 23.85
C ALA A 35 -9.69 -3.71 24.98
N ALA A 36 -9.66 -2.41 25.26
CA ALA A 36 -8.92 -1.86 26.39
C ALA A 36 -9.77 -1.93 27.66
N ASP A 37 -9.20 -2.42 28.76
CA ASP A 37 -9.81 -2.27 30.08
C ASP A 37 -9.68 -0.83 30.62
N ALA A 38 -10.20 -0.57 31.82
CA ALA A 38 -10.15 0.75 32.44
C ALA A 38 -8.73 1.29 32.69
N ARG A 39 -7.70 0.42 32.68
CA ARG A 39 -6.29 0.79 32.83
C ARG A 39 -5.58 0.98 31.49
N GLY A 40 -6.27 0.71 30.38
CA GLY A 40 -5.68 0.71 29.04
C GLY A 40 -5.00 -0.61 28.67
N GLU A 41 -5.12 -1.65 29.49
CA GLU A 41 -4.54 -2.96 29.16
C GLU A 41 -5.41 -3.68 28.15
N LEU A 42 -4.79 -4.16 27.07
CA LEU A 42 -5.52 -4.84 26.00
C LEU A 42 -5.85 -6.29 26.37
N ARG A 43 -7.12 -6.64 26.21
CA ARG A 43 -7.66 -8.01 26.35
C ARG A 43 -8.21 -8.47 25.01
N LEU A 44 -7.99 -9.73 24.67
CA LEU A 44 -8.54 -10.30 23.44
C LEU A 44 -10.08 -10.21 23.51
N SER A 45 -10.67 -9.66 22.45
CA SER A 45 -12.12 -9.52 22.33
C SER A 45 -12.76 -10.88 22.05
N GLU A 46 -13.92 -11.16 22.63
CA GLU A 46 -14.73 -12.34 22.26
C GLU A 46 -15.18 -12.26 20.79
N VAL A 47 -15.44 -11.04 20.32
CA VAL A 47 -15.81 -10.77 18.92
C VAL A 47 -14.57 -10.32 18.16
N GLN A 48 -14.11 -11.15 17.24
CA GLN A 48 -12.98 -10.85 16.37
C GLN A 48 -13.44 -10.21 15.06
N ARG A 49 -12.76 -9.14 14.62
CA ARG A 49 -12.98 -8.56 13.29
C ARG A 49 -12.42 -9.49 12.20
N PRO A 50 -13.17 -9.72 11.10
CA PRO A 50 -12.75 -10.63 10.04
C PRO A 50 -11.51 -10.10 9.32
N LEU A 51 -10.73 -10.97 8.69
CA LEU A 51 -9.64 -10.59 7.78
C LEU A 51 -10.19 -9.82 6.57
N VAL A 52 -9.42 -8.83 6.11
CA VAL A 52 -9.76 -7.98 4.98
C VAL A 52 -9.02 -8.52 3.76
N TYR A 53 -9.78 -8.97 2.76
CA TYR A 53 -9.24 -9.67 1.58
C TYR A 53 -9.04 -8.74 0.37
N ALA A 54 -9.71 -7.59 0.36
CA ALA A 54 -9.58 -6.55 -0.64
C ALA A 54 -9.68 -5.18 0.06
N ASP A 55 -9.08 -4.14 -0.52
CA ASP A 55 -9.10 -2.80 0.07
C ASP A 55 -10.56 -2.31 0.19
N GLU A 56 -10.97 -1.92 1.40
CA GLU A 56 -12.28 -1.34 1.71
C GLU A 56 -12.13 0.17 1.81
N HIS A 57 -12.93 0.92 1.07
CA HIS A 57 -12.88 2.39 1.03
C HIS A 57 -13.92 3.02 1.98
N GLN A 58 -13.74 4.30 2.33
CA GLN A 58 -14.71 5.05 3.13
C GLN A 58 -16.07 5.18 2.44
N GLY A 59 -16.07 5.19 1.11
CA GLY A 59 -17.23 5.21 0.24
C GLY A 59 -16.85 4.68 -1.14
N ASP A 60 -17.07 5.48 -2.19
CA ASP A 60 -16.69 5.11 -3.55
C ASP A 60 -15.16 5.03 -3.70
N ALA A 61 -14.67 3.96 -4.32
CA ALA A 61 -13.24 3.68 -4.42
C ALA A 61 -12.46 4.71 -5.26
N GLY A 62 -13.13 5.37 -6.21
CA GLY A 62 -12.52 6.38 -7.07
C GLY A 62 -12.41 7.76 -6.43
N SER A 63 -13.20 8.03 -5.38
CA SER A 63 -13.29 9.36 -4.76
C SER A 63 -13.03 9.38 -3.25
N THR A 64 -12.76 8.23 -2.64
CA THR A 64 -12.53 8.13 -1.19
C THR A 64 -11.31 7.29 -0.85
N SER A 65 -10.71 7.62 0.28
CA SER A 65 -9.55 6.97 0.87
C SER A 65 -9.86 5.56 1.36
N ILE A 66 -8.80 4.75 1.48
CA ILE A 66 -8.90 3.39 2.02
C ILE A 66 -9.21 3.49 3.51
N ARG A 67 -10.29 2.82 3.92
CA ARG A 67 -10.63 2.59 5.32
C ARG A 67 -9.86 1.37 5.84
N HIS A 68 -9.98 0.22 5.20
CA HIS A 68 -9.24 -0.97 5.59
C HIS A 68 -8.45 -1.52 4.41
N GLU A 69 -7.13 -1.56 4.54
CA GLU A 69 -6.29 -2.20 3.53
C GLU A 69 -6.39 -3.72 3.62
N CYS A 70 -6.26 -4.41 2.48
CA CYS A 70 -6.06 -5.84 2.40
C CYS A 70 -4.95 -6.31 3.34
N ASP A 71 -5.26 -7.29 4.18
CA ASP A 71 -4.37 -7.81 5.21
C ASP A 71 -3.18 -8.59 4.64
N PHE A 72 -3.25 -9.02 3.38
CA PHE A 72 -2.36 -10.00 2.75
C PHE A 72 -1.18 -9.40 1.96
N ALA A 73 -0.51 -8.41 2.54
CA ALA A 73 0.79 -7.96 2.04
C ALA A 73 1.87 -9.05 2.22
N LEU A 74 2.81 -9.16 1.27
CA LEU A 74 3.88 -10.16 1.32
C LEU A 74 4.78 -9.99 2.55
N THR A 75 5.13 -8.75 2.87
CA THR A 75 5.98 -8.39 4.00
C THR A 75 5.78 -6.91 4.34
N LYS A 76 6.02 -6.52 5.59
CA LYS A 76 6.08 -5.13 6.03
C LYS A 76 7.43 -4.89 6.73
N PRO A 77 8.30 -4.01 6.21
CA PRO A 77 9.65 -3.82 6.75
C PRO A 77 9.68 -3.13 8.13
N HIS A 78 8.61 -2.42 8.49
CA HIS A 78 8.47 -1.74 9.79
C HIS A 78 7.09 -2.03 10.38
N SER A 79 6.99 -1.95 11.70
CA SER A 79 5.68 -1.87 12.35
C SER A 79 5.04 -0.52 12.07
N GLU A 80 3.74 -0.48 11.87
CA GLU A 80 3.02 0.75 11.58
C GLU A 80 1.79 0.89 12.46
N VAL A 81 1.42 2.14 12.76
CA VAL A 81 0.23 2.45 13.56
C VAL A 81 -0.72 3.29 12.72
N LEU A 82 -1.97 2.84 12.60
CA LEU A 82 -3.05 3.54 11.92
C LEU A 82 -4.10 3.97 12.95
N VAL A 83 -4.83 5.05 12.65
CA VAL A 83 -5.91 5.55 13.51
C VAL A 83 -7.16 5.75 12.68
N HIS A 84 -8.27 5.17 13.15
CA HIS A 84 -9.61 5.49 12.66
C HIS A 84 -10.39 6.21 13.75
N GLY A 85 -11.12 7.24 13.34
CA GLY A 85 -12.09 7.88 14.21
C GLY A 85 -12.35 9.32 13.84
N HIS A 86 -12.76 10.08 14.84
CA HIS A 86 -13.09 11.49 14.71
C HIS A 86 -12.26 12.31 15.69
N ALA A 87 -12.00 13.57 15.37
CA ALA A 87 -11.79 14.58 16.39
C ALA A 87 -13.10 14.79 17.14
N VAL A 88 -13.06 14.79 18.47
CA VAL A 88 -14.24 14.89 19.33
C VAL A 88 -14.09 16.08 20.26
N ALA A 89 -14.99 17.04 20.12
CA ALA A 89 -14.99 18.24 20.93
C ALA A 89 -15.25 17.91 22.41
N PRO A 90 -14.50 18.52 23.35
CA PRO A 90 -14.59 18.18 24.76
C PRO A 90 -15.97 18.52 25.33
N LYS A 91 -16.49 17.63 26.19
CA LYS A 91 -17.79 17.80 26.87
C LYS A 91 -18.98 17.98 25.91
N GLY A 92 -18.86 17.56 24.65
CA GLY A 92 -19.92 17.69 23.65
C GLY A 92 -20.24 19.12 23.23
N ARG A 93 -19.37 20.09 23.54
CA ARG A 93 -19.59 21.50 23.20
C ARG A 93 -19.01 21.81 21.82
N PRO A 94 -19.78 22.45 20.92
CA PRO A 94 -19.26 22.85 19.61
C PRO A 94 -18.00 23.72 19.75
N ILE A 95 -16.98 23.41 18.96
CA ILE A 95 -15.72 24.16 18.90
C ILE A 95 -15.36 24.44 17.44
N GLU A 96 -14.67 25.55 17.20
CA GLU A 96 -14.23 25.91 15.85
C GLU A 96 -12.92 25.23 15.45
N ARG A 97 -12.02 25.01 16.43
CA ARG A 97 -10.68 24.44 16.22
C ARG A 97 -10.24 23.63 17.41
N MET A 98 -9.54 22.52 17.18
CA MET A 98 -8.86 21.75 18.22
C MET A 98 -7.63 21.03 17.68
N LEU A 99 -6.71 20.68 18.57
CA LEU A 99 -5.64 19.74 18.24
C LEU A 99 -6.08 18.33 18.57
N VAL A 100 -5.74 17.40 17.68
CA VAL A 100 -5.72 15.96 17.99
C VAL A 100 -4.29 15.46 17.93
N ARG A 101 -3.97 14.44 18.74
CA ARG A 101 -2.61 13.92 18.85
C ARG A 101 -2.59 12.40 18.89
N LEU A 102 -1.64 11.84 18.15
CA LEU A 102 -1.21 10.45 18.28
C LEU A 102 0.18 10.42 18.93
N GLU A 103 0.29 9.73 20.05
CA GLU A 103 1.56 9.48 20.74
C GLU A 103 1.98 8.04 20.55
N LEU A 104 3.22 7.87 20.08
CA LEU A 104 3.88 6.59 19.82
C LEU A 104 5.21 6.56 20.61
N PRO A 105 5.86 5.40 20.73
CA PRO A 105 7.19 5.33 21.34
C PRO A 105 8.19 6.27 20.65
N GLY A 106 8.63 7.31 21.39
CA GLY A 106 9.61 8.30 20.91
C GLY A 106 9.12 9.21 19.78
N ARG A 107 7.81 9.21 19.46
CA ARG A 107 7.24 10.01 18.36
C ARG A 107 5.89 10.60 18.76
N ARG A 108 5.55 11.73 18.14
CA ARG A 108 4.28 12.42 18.34
C ARG A 108 3.82 13.02 17.01
N LYS A 109 2.53 12.89 16.72
CA LYS A 109 1.90 13.50 15.55
C LYS A 109 0.69 14.32 15.97
N ASP A 110 0.72 15.60 15.62
CA ASP A 110 -0.35 16.55 15.92
C ASP A 110 -1.04 16.97 14.63
N LEU A 111 -2.38 17.00 14.64
CA LEU A 111 -3.17 17.61 13.57
C LEU A 111 -3.99 18.76 14.14
N LEU A 112 -3.98 19.90 13.45
CA LEU A 112 -4.93 20.97 13.68
C LEU A 112 -6.22 20.62 12.94
N VAL A 113 -7.30 20.51 13.69
CA VAL A 113 -8.65 20.25 13.19
C VAL A 113 -9.42 21.55 13.25
N THR A 114 -9.79 22.07 12.09
CA THR A 114 -10.59 23.28 11.94
C THR A 114 -11.95 22.93 11.34
N GLY A 115 -12.99 23.58 11.82
CA GLY A 115 -14.33 23.51 11.28
C GLY A 115 -14.41 23.81 9.79
N GLU A 116 -15.56 23.53 9.18
CA GLU A 116 -15.72 23.74 7.74
C GLU A 116 -15.49 25.20 7.35
N ARG A 117 -14.67 25.39 6.32
CA ARG A 117 -14.31 26.70 5.76
C ARG A 117 -14.35 26.64 4.24
N ARG A 118 -14.59 27.79 3.63
CA ARG A 118 -14.53 27.99 2.19
C ARG A 118 -13.77 29.27 1.86
N TRP A 119 -13.26 29.39 0.64
CA TRP A 119 -12.71 30.65 0.16
C TRP A 119 -13.83 31.64 -0.15
N GLU A 120 -13.71 32.86 0.35
CA GLU A 120 -14.67 33.95 0.14
C GLU A 120 -13.95 35.18 -0.42
N ARG A 121 -14.71 36.06 -1.10
CA ARG A 121 -14.19 37.35 -1.56
C ARG A 121 -14.06 38.29 -0.36
N GLY A 122 -12.84 38.66 -0.02
CA GLY A 122 -12.53 39.71 0.94
C GLY A 122 -12.07 41.01 0.27
N LEU A 123 -11.81 42.02 1.09
CA LEU A 123 -11.37 43.36 0.66
C LEU A 123 -9.99 43.34 -0.04
N LEU A 124 -9.10 42.43 0.37
CA LEU A 124 -7.73 42.30 -0.14
C LEU A 124 -7.53 41.04 -1.01
N GLY A 125 -8.61 40.51 -1.60
CA GLY A 125 -8.59 39.26 -2.38
C GLY A 125 -9.31 38.14 -1.65
N LEU A 126 -8.94 36.88 -1.91
CA LEU A 126 -9.58 35.73 -1.26
C LEU A 126 -9.12 35.55 0.18
N SER A 127 -10.07 35.25 1.06
CA SER A 127 -9.82 34.89 2.45
C SER A 127 -10.62 33.65 2.84
N ALA A 128 -10.13 32.89 3.82
CA ALA A 128 -10.91 31.80 4.39
C ALA A 128 -12.11 32.37 5.16
N SER A 129 -13.28 31.77 4.99
CA SER A 129 -14.44 32.04 5.83
C SER A 129 -14.14 31.72 7.30
N PRO A 130 -14.89 32.30 8.26
CA PRO A 130 -14.89 31.82 9.63
C PRO A 130 -15.19 30.31 9.68
N PRO A 131 -14.52 29.53 10.55
CA PRO A 131 -14.77 28.10 10.69
C PRO A 131 -16.14 27.83 11.31
N ARG A 132 -16.91 26.91 10.72
CA ARG A 132 -18.16 26.45 11.32
C ARG A 132 -17.86 25.57 12.56
N PRO A 133 -18.44 25.85 13.74
CA PRO A 133 -18.26 25.00 14.91
C PRO A 133 -18.69 23.55 14.67
N PHE A 134 -17.97 22.60 15.26
CA PHE A 134 -18.26 21.17 15.17
C PHE A 134 -18.17 20.49 16.54
N ILE A 135 -18.88 19.38 16.70
CA ILE A 135 -18.73 18.47 17.84
C ILE A 135 -17.87 17.26 17.45
N ARG A 136 -18.01 16.78 16.21
CA ARG A 136 -17.22 15.67 15.67
C ARG A 136 -16.73 16.01 14.26
N MET A 137 -15.47 15.70 13.96
CA MET A 137 -14.87 15.87 12.64
C MET A 137 -14.15 14.58 12.22
N PRO A 138 -14.52 13.91 11.12
CA PRO A 138 -13.86 12.68 10.68
C PRO A 138 -12.37 12.89 10.38
N LEU A 139 -11.52 11.96 10.82
CA LEU A 139 -10.07 11.96 10.55
C LEU A 139 -9.76 11.18 9.27
N VAL A 140 -10.17 11.71 8.12
CA VAL A 140 -10.09 11.05 6.80
C VAL A 140 -9.35 11.93 5.78
N TYR A 141 -8.74 11.33 4.76
CA TYR A 141 -7.86 12.05 3.82
C TYR A 141 -8.58 13.06 2.92
N GLU A 142 -9.87 12.88 2.68
CA GLU A 142 -10.74 13.78 1.93
C GLU A 142 -10.80 15.17 2.57
N ARG A 143 -10.57 15.25 3.87
CA ARG A 143 -10.57 16.49 4.66
C ARG A 143 -9.18 17.08 4.88
N THR A 144 -8.16 16.57 4.18
CA THR A 144 -6.77 17.00 4.28
C THR A 144 -6.35 17.67 2.96
N PHE A 145 -5.21 18.36 2.96
CA PHE A 145 -4.71 18.99 1.74
C PHE A 145 -4.53 17.96 0.60
N GLY A 146 -4.92 18.34 -0.61
CA GLY A 146 -4.80 17.53 -1.81
C GLY A 146 -6.00 17.73 -2.75
N GLY A 147 -6.32 16.71 -3.53
CA GLY A 147 -7.43 16.70 -4.47
C GLY A 147 -7.00 16.87 -5.92
N ALA A 148 -8.00 16.89 -6.80
CA ALA A 148 -7.85 17.18 -8.22
C ALA A 148 -8.54 18.51 -8.58
N ASP A 149 -7.88 19.32 -9.39
CA ASP A 149 -8.41 20.56 -9.94
C ASP A 149 -8.58 20.43 -11.45
N HIS A 150 -9.83 20.32 -11.88
CA HIS A 150 -10.24 20.29 -13.28
C HIS A 150 -11.07 21.52 -13.69
N SER A 151 -11.06 22.57 -12.85
CA SER A 151 -11.96 23.73 -13.02
C SER A 151 -11.64 24.59 -14.25
N HIS A 152 -10.40 24.56 -14.75
CA HIS A 152 -9.99 25.34 -15.90
C HIS A 152 -10.19 24.58 -17.23
N PRO A 153 -10.68 25.20 -18.33
CA PRO A 153 -10.90 24.52 -19.61
C PRO A 153 -9.61 24.07 -20.32
N ASP A 154 -8.51 24.81 -20.17
CA ASP A 154 -7.18 24.42 -20.68
C ASP A 154 -6.56 23.33 -19.77
N PRO A 155 -6.26 22.12 -20.29
CA PRO A 155 -5.68 21.01 -19.52
C PRO A 155 -4.35 21.34 -18.84
N LYS A 156 -3.58 22.31 -19.33
CA LYS A 156 -2.31 22.70 -18.68
C LYS A 156 -2.51 23.25 -17.26
N HIS A 157 -3.70 23.78 -16.99
CA HIS A 157 -4.12 24.31 -15.69
C HIS A 157 -4.96 23.30 -14.89
N GLN A 158 -5.03 22.04 -15.34
CA GLN A 158 -5.66 20.95 -14.61
C GLN A 158 -4.62 19.98 -14.05
N GLY A 159 -4.92 19.33 -12.93
CA GLY A 159 -4.03 18.35 -12.32
C GLY A 159 -4.53 17.84 -10.98
N ALA A 160 -3.75 16.97 -10.34
CA ALA A 160 -4.04 16.45 -9.02
C ALA A 160 -2.78 16.42 -8.15
N ASP A 161 -2.95 16.57 -6.84
CA ASP A 161 -1.88 16.31 -5.89
C ASP A 161 -1.73 14.80 -5.70
N LEU A 162 -0.66 14.23 -6.27
CA LEU A 162 -0.40 12.79 -6.22
C LEU A 162 -0.15 12.26 -4.81
N ARG A 163 0.09 13.12 -3.82
CA ARG A 163 0.24 12.74 -2.40
C ARG A 163 -1.12 12.42 -1.76
N ASN A 164 -2.19 13.02 -2.25
CA ASN A 164 -3.56 12.77 -1.81
C ASN A 164 -4.57 13.22 -2.88
N PRO A 165 -4.87 12.41 -3.91
CA PRO A 165 -5.74 12.79 -5.02
C PRO A 165 -7.22 12.94 -4.63
N VAL A 166 -7.63 12.44 -3.46
CA VAL A 166 -9.03 12.52 -2.97
C VAL A 166 -9.23 13.65 -1.94
N GLY A 167 -8.17 14.39 -1.61
CA GLY A 167 -8.20 15.50 -0.66
C GLY A 167 -8.93 16.75 -1.17
N CYS A 168 -8.75 17.85 -0.46
CA CYS A 168 -9.27 19.15 -0.85
C CYS A 168 -8.22 20.27 -0.70
N GLY A 169 -8.49 21.41 -1.31
CA GLY A 169 -7.62 22.60 -1.24
C GLY A 169 -6.54 22.70 -2.31
N PHE A 170 -6.20 21.62 -3.04
CA PHE A 170 -5.27 21.71 -4.17
C PHE A 170 -5.86 22.55 -5.31
N ARG A 171 -5.05 23.48 -5.83
CA ARG A 171 -5.40 24.36 -6.95
C ARG A 171 -4.26 24.43 -7.95
N LYS A 172 -4.61 24.29 -9.22
CA LYS A 172 -3.72 24.51 -10.37
C LYS A 172 -4.28 25.54 -11.33
N ASN A 173 -5.60 25.78 -11.30
CA ASN A 173 -6.23 26.88 -12.01
C ASN A 173 -5.74 28.23 -11.44
N PRO A 174 -5.12 29.11 -12.25
CA PRO A 174 -4.60 30.40 -11.78
C PRO A 174 -5.71 31.45 -11.57
N ARG A 175 -6.98 31.13 -11.84
CA ARG A 175 -8.09 32.09 -11.73
C ARG A 175 -8.67 32.08 -10.31
N ALA A 176 -8.39 33.13 -9.54
CA ALA A 176 -8.93 33.31 -8.19
C ALA A 176 -10.47 33.25 -8.14
N ALA A 177 -11.17 33.71 -9.19
CA ALA A 177 -12.64 33.64 -9.23
C ALA A 177 -13.17 32.20 -9.11
N ASP A 178 -12.45 31.21 -9.63
CA ASP A 178 -12.84 29.79 -9.61
C ASP A 178 -12.53 29.11 -8.27
N ALA A 179 -11.77 29.76 -7.39
CA ALA A 179 -11.51 29.29 -6.04
C ALA A 179 -12.61 29.70 -5.03
N VAL A 180 -13.42 30.72 -5.33
CA VAL A 180 -14.52 31.19 -4.47
C VAL A 180 -15.51 30.04 -4.19
N GLY A 181 -15.91 29.89 -2.92
CA GLY A 181 -16.85 28.87 -2.45
C GLY A 181 -16.24 27.48 -2.30
N THR A 182 -14.99 27.29 -2.69
CA THR A 182 -14.36 25.97 -2.64
C THR A 182 -13.81 25.66 -1.24
N PRO A 183 -13.84 24.38 -0.80
CA PRO A 183 -13.53 24.04 0.57
C PRO A 183 -12.04 24.15 0.89
N LEU A 184 -11.73 24.52 2.13
CA LEU A 184 -10.40 24.37 2.71
C LEU A 184 -10.30 23.05 3.47
N PRO A 185 -9.08 22.47 3.61
CA PRO A 185 -8.84 21.35 4.50
C PRO A 185 -9.35 21.61 5.93
N ASN A 186 -9.94 20.59 6.54
CA ASN A 186 -10.25 20.60 7.96
C ASN A 186 -9.05 20.12 8.78
N LEU A 187 -8.26 19.20 8.22
CA LEU A 187 -7.14 18.56 8.88
C LEU A 187 -5.84 19.10 8.28
N GLU A 188 -5.09 19.82 9.10
CA GLU A 188 -3.90 20.55 8.67
C GLU A 188 -2.73 20.30 9.62
N HIS A 189 -1.52 20.51 9.12
CA HIS A 189 -0.35 20.57 9.98
C HIS A 189 -0.43 21.84 10.86
N PRO A 190 -0.22 21.77 12.19
CA PRO A 190 -0.43 22.91 13.08
C PRO A 190 0.43 24.15 12.77
N GLN A 191 1.60 23.95 12.16
CA GLN A 191 2.55 25.01 11.80
C GLN A 191 2.56 25.33 10.29
N GLN A 192 1.83 24.57 9.47
CA GLN A 192 1.87 24.65 8.01
C GLN A 192 0.46 24.45 7.45
N SER A 193 -0.42 25.39 7.78
CA SER A 193 -1.82 25.42 7.32
C SER A 193 -1.95 26.24 6.03
N LEU A 194 -2.96 25.94 5.22
CA LEU A 194 -3.24 26.63 3.96
C LEU A 194 -3.75 28.05 4.25
N SER A 195 -2.93 29.05 3.97
CA SER A 195 -3.21 30.46 4.24
C SER A 195 -3.68 31.23 3.01
N LYS A 196 -3.26 30.81 1.81
CA LYS A 196 -3.71 31.36 0.51
C LYS A 196 -4.31 30.26 -0.36
N TRP A 197 -5.19 30.67 -1.27
CA TRP A 197 -5.92 29.75 -2.13
C TRP A 197 -5.05 29.09 -3.21
N ASP A 198 -3.94 29.73 -3.58
CA ASP A 198 -2.94 29.30 -4.57
C ASP A 198 -1.63 28.82 -3.92
N GLU A 199 -1.63 28.62 -2.60
CA GLU A 199 -0.45 28.17 -1.86
C GLU A 199 -0.19 26.67 -2.07
N ALA A 200 0.97 26.35 -2.63
CA ALA A 200 1.48 24.98 -2.74
C ALA A 200 3.02 24.96 -2.75
N PRO A 201 3.66 23.91 -2.18
CA PRO A 201 3.04 22.75 -1.54
C PRO A 201 2.77 22.92 -0.04
N VAL A 202 1.57 22.54 0.41
CA VAL A 202 1.23 22.33 1.83
C VAL A 202 1.42 20.84 2.18
N PRO A 203 1.76 20.47 3.43
CA PRO A 203 1.85 19.06 3.83
C PRO A 203 0.48 18.35 3.74
N VAL A 204 0.48 17.15 3.18
CA VAL A 204 -0.62 16.20 3.37
C VAL A 204 -0.43 15.57 4.74
N VAL A 205 -1.46 15.65 5.57
CA VAL A 205 -1.46 15.06 6.91
C VAL A 205 -2.62 14.09 7.04
N GLY A 206 -2.50 13.06 7.87
CA GLY A 206 -3.55 12.06 8.07
C GLY A 206 -3.04 10.91 8.93
N MET A 207 -3.95 10.13 9.51
CA MET A 207 -3.57 9.00 10.38
C MET A 207 -4.05 7.62 9.89
N GLY A 208 -4.81 7.58 8.79
CA GLY A 208 -5.29 6.35 8.17
C GLY A 208 -4.31 5.77 7.14
N SER A 209 -4.80 4.82 6.34
CA SER A 209 -4.02 4.19 5.29
C SER A 209 -3.87 5.07 4.05
N LEU A 210 -2.65 5.17 3.52
CA LEU A 210 -2.33 5.77 2.24
C LEU A 210 -2.68 4.83 1.08
N GLY A 211 -3.27 5.38 0.03
CA GLY A 211 -3.54 4.65 -1.21
C GLY A 211 -2.27 4.11 -1.85
N ARG A 212 -2.35 2.90 -2.45
CA ARG A 212 -1.24 2.25 -3.16
C ARG A 212 -0.67 3.09 -4.31
N GLY A 213 -1.55 3.79 -5.01
CA GLY A 213 -1.22 4.70 -6.12
C GLY A 213 -0.75 6.09 -5.68
N TRP A 214 -0.71 6.38 -4.38
CA TRP A 214 -0.40 7.73 -3.88
C TRP A 214 1.08 7.86 -3.54
N GLN A 215 1.61 9.08 -3.59
CA GLN A 215 2.92 9.37 -3.03
C GLN A 215 2.88 9.37 -1.50
N PRO A 216 3.97 8.95 -0.82
CA PRO A 216 5.24 8.49 -1.38
C PRO A 216 5.22 7.00 -1.81
N ARG A 217 4.13 6.29 -1.54
CA ARG A 217 4.05 4.83 -1.66
C ARG A 217 4.29 4.34 -3.08
N ILE A 218 3.69 4.99 -4.08
CA ILE A 218 3.83 4.60 -5.49
C ILE A 218 5.28 4.67 -5.99
N ALA A 219 6.13 5.53 -5.40
CA ALA A 219 7.55 5.59 -5.74
C ALA A 219 8.32 4.30 -5.38
N HIS A 220 7.76 3.45 -4.51
CA HIS A 220 8.33 2.16 -4.12
C HIS A 220 7.85 0.99 -5.00
N ALA A 221 6.89 1.22 -5.89
CA ALA A 221 6.37 0.17 -6.79
C ALA A 221 7.38 -0.29 -7.85
N GLY A 222 8.49 0.45 -8.02
CA GLY A 222 9.49 0.21 -9.06
C GLY A 222 9.10 0.83 -10.40
N THR A 223 9.92 0.57 -11.42
CA THR A 223 9.79 1.16 -12.76
C THR A 223 9.14 0.16 -13.72
N TYR A 224 7.95 0.50 -14.22
CA TYR A 224 7.20 -0.29 -15.21
C TYR A 224 7.34 0.35 -16.61
N ASP A 225 8.49 0.14 -17.25
CA ASP A 225 8.78 0.64 -18.60
C ASP A 225 8.83 -0.48 -19.67
N GLN A 226 9.20 -0.14 -20.91
CA GLN A 226 9.29 -1.13 -21.99
C GLN A 226 10.30 -2.24 -21.68
N ARG A 227 11.38 -1.92 -20.97
CA ARG A 227 12.36 -2.93 -20.57
C ARG A 227 11.74 -3.93 -19.60
N TRP A 228 10.98 -3.45 -18.62
CA TRP A 228 10.22 -4.34 -17.74
C TRP A 228 9.26 -5.25 -18.55
N LEU A 229 8.55 -4.70 -19.53
CA LEU A 229 7.68 -5.50 -20.42
C LEU A 229 8.43 -6.59 -21.19
N ASP A 230 9.62 -6.27 -21.70
CA ASP A 230 10.41 -7.16 -22.55
C ASP A 230 11.18 -8.22 -21.75
N GLU A 231 11.68 -7.87 -20.55
CA GLU A 231 12.62 -8.69 -19.78
C GLU A 231 12.03 -9.32 -18.51
N ASP A 232 11.14 -8.63 -17.81
CA ASP A 232 10.77 -8.97 -16.43
C ASP A 232 9.28 -9.38 -16.29
N TYR A 233 8.42 -8.95 -17.20
CA TYR A 233 7.01 -9.34 -17.23
C TYR A 233 6.86 -10.87 -17.23
N PRO A 234 5.97 -11.46 -16.39
CA PRO A 234 4.93 -10.83 -15.56
C PRO A 234 5.32 -10.58 -14.09
N PHE A 235 6.62 -10.52 -13.76
CA PHE A 235 7.10 -10.35 -12.39
C PHE A 235 7.24 -8.86 -11.99
N LEU A 236 7.46 -8.61 -10.70
CA LEU A 236 7.70 -7.26 -10.20
C LEU A 236 8.99 -6.67 -10.78
N PRO A 237 9.06 -5.34 -10.99
CA PRO A 237 10.28 -4.66 -11.40
C PRO A 237 11.47 -4.96 -10.47
N ARG A 238 12.67 -4.97 -11.04
CA ARG A 238 13.90 -5.26 -10.27
C ARG A 238 14.18 -4.24 -9.16
N ASP A 239 13.75 -3.00 -9.37
CA ASP A 239 13.85 -1.88 -8.43
C ASP A 239 12.64 -1.78 -7.48
N PHE A 240 11.73 -2.76 -7.46
CA PHE A 240 10.64 -2.83 -6.48
C PHE A 240 11.21 -2.82 -5.05
N ASP A 241 10.62 -1.95 -4.23
CA ASP A 241 10.97 -1.75 -2.83
C ASP A 241 9.83 -2.20 -1.93
N THR A 242 10.13 -3.06 -0.94
CA THR A 242 9.13 -3.61 -0.03
C THR A 242 8.48 -2.57 0.87
N ARG A 243 9.01 -1.35 0.96
CA ARG A 243 8.33 -0.19 1.55
C ARG A 243 7.00 0.13 0.87
N TYR A 244 6.78 -0.33 -0.37
CA TYR A 244 5.47 -0.28 -1.04
C TYR A 244 4.36 -0.97 -0.24
N PHE A 245 4.69 -1.94 0.63
CA PHE A 245 3.69 -2.61 1.46
C PHE A 245 3.30 -1.84 2.73
N GLN A 246 4.01 -0.77 3.09
CA GLN A 246 3.61 0.10 4.21
C GLN A 246 2.43 0.98 3.77
N SER A 247 1.37 1.01 4.56
CA SER A 247 0.22 1.89 4.30
C SER A 247 0.12 3.05 5.26
N ALA A 248 0.75 3.00 6.43
CA ALA A 248 0.80 4.18 7.28
C ALA A 248 1.76 5.24 6.71
N PRO A 249 1.48 6.53 6.92
CA PRO A 249 2.47 7.59 6.74
C PRO A 249 3.79 7.32 7.48
N GLU A 250 4.91 7.83 6.95
CA GLU A 250 6.25 7.54 7.47
C GLU A 250 6.43 7.92 8.96
N ASP A 251 5.78 8.99 9.40
CA ASP A 251 5.79 9.45 10.80
C ASP A 251 5.03 8.53 11.78
N GLN A 252 4.31 7.54 11.25
CA GLN A 252 3.59 6.49 11.97
C GLN A 252 4.23 5.10 11.85
N GLN A 253 5.41 5.02 11.23
CA GLN A 253 6.18 3.80 11.10
C GLN A 253 7.28 3.73 12.17
N LEU A 254 7.35 2.60 12.85
CA LEU A 254 8.27 2.31 13.93
C LEU A 254 9.15 1.12 13.53
N PRO A 255 10.46 1.10 13.87
CA PRO A 255 11.32 -0.01 13.50
C PRO A 255 10.74 -1.37 13.86
N ARG A 256 10.22 -1.52 15.08
CA ARG A 256 9.53 -2.73 15.58
C ARG A 256 8.61 -2.39 16.76
N LEU A 257 7.47 -3.06 16.86
CA LEU A 257 6.60 -3.16 18.03
C LEU A 257 6.70 -4.57 18.62
N ARG A 258 6.92 -4.68 19.94
CA ARG A 258 7.18 -5.97 20.64
C ARG A 258 6.12 -6.32 21.68
N GLY A 259 5.20 -5.40 21.98
CA GLY A 259 4.29 -5.48 23.12
C GLY A 259 4.84 -4.73 24.33
N GLY A 260 3.92 -4.20 25.14
CA GLY A 260 4.18 -3.36 26.31
C GLY A 260 4.41 -1.88 25.99
N GLU A 261 4.52 -1.50 24.72
CA GLU A 261 4.53 -0.10 24.33
C GLU A 261 3.16 0.54 24.60
N VAL A 262 3.17 1.80 25.04
CA VAL A 262 1.96 2.59 25.27
C VAL A 262 1.70 3.49 24.06
N LEU A 263 0.50 3.41 23.50
CA LEU A 263 0.00 4.29 22.44
C LEU A 263 -1.10 5.18 23.01
N ARG A 264 -1.18 6.45 22.59
CA ARG A 264 -2.24 7.36 23.06
C ARG A 264 -2.84 8.18 21.92
N CYS A 265 -4.17 8.31 21.95
CA CYS A 265 -4.95 9.16 21.08
C CYS A 265 -5.61 10.26 21.93
N MET A 266 -5.26 11.53 21.69
CA MET A 266 -5.85 12.69 22.37
C MET A 266 -6.77 13.47 21.46
N GLY A 267 -7.90 13.92 22.01
CA GLY A 267 -8.94 14.65 21.28
C GLY A 267 -9.75 13.78 20.32
N MET A 268 -9.63 12.44 20.41
CA MET A 268 -10.27 11.50 19.47
C MET A 268 -11.39 10.66 20.10
N THR A 269 -11.69 10.90 21.37
CA THR A 269 -12.76 10.23 22.12
C THR A 269 -13.49 11.24 23.01
N ALA A 270 -14.70 10.91 23.48
CA ALA A 270 -15.46 11.78 24.37
C ALA A 270 -14.75 12.05 25.72
N ALA A 271 -13.91 11.10 26.17
CA ALA A 271 -13.08 11.24 27.36
C ALA A 271 -11.87 12.18 27.15
N GLY A 272 -11.58 12.59 25.91
CA GLY A 272 -10.49 13.48 25.57
C GLY A 272 -9.12 12.81 25.44
N SER A 273 -8.89 11.68 26.11
CA SER A 273 -7.68 10.87 25.94
C SER A 273 -8.02 9.39 26.02
N TRP A 274 -7.43 8.60 25.12
CA TRP A 274 -7.52 7.14 25.12
C TRP A 274 -6.12 6.56 24.95
N GLY A 275 -5.66 5.83 25.96
CA GLY A 275 -4.34 5.20 25.98
C GLY A 275 -4.47 3.69 26.09
N VAL A 276 -3.59 2.97 25.39
CA VAL A 276 -3.55 1.51 25.38
C VAL A 276 -2.13 0.99 25.51
N THR A 277 -1.95 -0.11 26.23
CA THR A 277 -0.70 -0.87 26.30
C THR A 277 -0.79 -2.06 25.35
N LEU A 278 0.14 -2.16 24.38
CA LEU A 278 0.16 -3.28 23.43
C LEU A 278 0.37 -4.62 24.14
N PRO A 279 -0.32 -5.70 23.74
CA PRO A 279 -0.20 -6.98 24.42
C PRO A 279 1.15 -7.64 24.11
N ARG A 280 1.70 -8.40 25.06
CA ARG A 280 2.88 -9.25 24.80
C ARG A 280 2.40 -10.64 24.39
N ILE A 281 2.39 -10.91 23.09
CA ILE A 281 1.91 -12.18 22.52
C ILE A 281 3.05 -12.84 21.74
N ALA A 282 3.38 -14.07 22.11
CA ALA A 282 4.20 -14.96 21.29
C ALA A 282 3.27 -15.70 20.31
N LEU A 283 3.63 -15.68 19.03
CA LEU A 283 2.78 -16.16 17.95
C LEU A 283 3.56 -17.05 16.97
N PRO A 284 4.13 -18.18 17.42
CA PRO A 284 4.90 -19.04 16.53
C PRO A 284 4.02 -19.57 15.40
N VAL A 285 4.52 -19.46 14.17
CA VAL A 285 3.90 -20.03 12.97
C VAL A 285 4.81 -21.11 12.41
N THR A 286 4.29 -22.33 12.28
CA THR A 286 5.03 -23.47 11.74
C THR A 286 4.47 -23.89 10.39
N PHE A 287 5.32 -23.89 9.38
CA PHE A 287 5.03 -24.36 8.03
C PHE A 287 5.60 -25.77 7.86
N ARG A 288 4.74 -26.77 7.66
CA ARG A 288 5.11 -28.17 7.52
C ARG A 288 5.10 -28.59 6.06
N PHE A 289 6.29 -28.78 5.51
CA PHE A 289 6.50 -29.32 4.17
C PHE A 289 6.61 -30.85 4.20
N GLN A 290 6.65 -31.49 3.02
CA GLN A 290 6.86 -32.95 2.93
C GLN A 290 8.21 -33.40 3.46
N ASP A 291 9.23 -32.57 3.26
CA ASP A 291 10.65 -32.88 3.46
C ASP A 291 11.27 -32.07 4.62
N ARG A 292 10.64 -30.96 5.03
CA ARG A 292 11.16 -30.06 6.07
C ARG A 292 10.04 -29.36 6.85
N SER A 293 10.42 -28.63 7.89
CA SER A 293 9.57 -27.62 8.54
C SER A 293 10.28 -26.28 8.56
N ALA A 294 9.51 -25.19 8.54
CA ALA A 294 10.00 -23.84 8.79
C ALA A 294 9.22 -23.24 9.96
N HIS A 295 9.92 -22.62 10.89
CA HIS A 295 9.34 -21.95 12.05
C HIS A 295 9.60 -20.46 11.93
N VAL A 296 8.56 -19.65 12.06
CA VAL A 296 8.62 -18.20 11.95
C VAL A 296 7.93 -17.61 13.16
N GLU A 297 8.61 -16.70 13.86
CA GLU A 297 8.01 -15.86 14.89
C GLU A 297 7.74 -14.48 14.27
N PRO A 298 6.49 -14.21 13.83
CA PRO A 298 6.14 -12.94 13.21
C PRO A 298 6.14 -11.83 14.25
N GLN A 299 6.44 -10.62 13.81
CA GLN A 299 6.35 -9.42 14.63
C GLN A 299 5.01 -8.72 14.38
N MET A 300 4.56 -7.90 15.33
CA MET A 300 3.44 -6.99 15.11
C MET A 300 3.84 -6.03 14.00
N ASP A 301 3.10 -6.00 12.90
CA ASP A 301 3.45 -5.16 11.76
C ASP A 301 2.42 -4.08 11.46
N THR A 302 1.14 -4.30 11.77
CA THR A 302 0.10 -3.27 11.69
C THR A 302 -0.71 -3.24 12.98
N VAL A 303 -0.77 -2.06 13.62
CA VAL A 303 -1.68 -1.78 14.74
C VAL A 303 -2.68 -0.73 14.27
N LEU A 304 -3.97 -1.04 14.36
CA LEU A 304 -5.04 -0.09 14.07
C LEU A 304 -5.76 0.28 15.37
N LEU A 305 -5.72 1.57 15.71
CA LEU A 305 -6.46 2.19 16.80
C LEU A 305 -7.81 2.69 16.27
N ASP A 306 -8.89 2.00 16.58
CA ASP A 306 -10.25 2.46 16.28
C ASP A 306 -10.78 3.24 17.48
N CYS A 307 -10.60 4.56 17.46
CA CYS A 307 -10.97 5.45 18.56
C CYS A 307 -12.49 5.55 18.76
N ASP A 308 -13.28 5.34 17.70
CA ASP A 308 -14.73 5.40 17.80
C ASP A 308 -15.30 4.16 18.47
N ALA A 309 -14.82 2.98 18.08
CA ALA A 309 -15.20 1.72 18.71
C ALA A 309 -14.42 1.43 20.01
N GLN A 310 -13.34 2.18 20.26
CA GLN A 310 -12.35 1.95 21.33
C GLN A 310 -11.79 0.51 21.32
N VAL A 311 -11.48 0.04 20.12
CA VAL A 311 -10.94 -1.30 19.85
C VAL A 311 -9.61 -1.18 19.12
N VAL A 312 -8.68 -2.07 19.45
CA VAL A 312 -7.37 -2.17 18.79
C VAL A 312 -7.33 -3.44 17.97
N THR A 313 -6.96 -3.33 16.70
CA THR A 313 -6.65 -4.50 15.88
C THR A 313 -5.15 -4.61 15.69
N VAL A 314 -4.59 -5.79 15.89
CA VAL A 314 -3.16 -6.06 15.67
C VAL A 314 -3.02 -7.17 14.65
N THR A 315 -2.17 -6.95 13.66
CA THR A 315 -1.85 -7.92 12.61
C THR A 315 -0.41 -8.38 12.75
N TRP A 316 -0.20 -9.67 12.48
CA TRP A 316 1.10 -10.33 12.38
C TRP A 316 1.19 -11.07 11.05
N ARG A 317 2.37 -11.05 10.42
CA ARG A 317 2.61 -11.72 9.15
C ARG A 317 3.83 -12.63 9.23
N ALA A 318 3.62 -13.91 8.90
CA ALA A 318 4.67 -14.90 8.75
C ALA A 318 4.73 -15.35 7.29
N SER A 319 5.92 -15.45 6.71
CA SER A 319 6.08 -15.92 5.34
C SER A 319 7.21 -16.93 5.19
N THR A 320 7.06 -17.85 4.24
CA THR A 320 8.12 -18.79 3.86
C THR A 320 8.08 -19.10 2.36
N PRO A 321 9.24 -19.27 1.71
CA PRO A 321 9.30 -19.70 0.32
C PRO A 321 8.71 -21.11 0.15
N LEU A 322 7.88 -21.29 -0.88
CA LEU A 322 7.16 -22.55 -1.16
C LEU A 322 7.97 -23.58 -1.95
N GLY A 323 9.11 -23.19 -2.52
CA GLY A 323 9.89 -24.05 -3.42
C GLY A 323 9.24 -24.20 -4.80
N LYS A 324 9.64 -25.23 -5.56
CA LYS A 324 9.19 -25.42 -6.96
C LYS A 324 7.74 -25.89 -7.08
N LYS A 325 7.20 -26.56 -6.06
CA LYS A 325 5.86 -27.16 -6.09
C LYS A 325 5.07 -26.68 -4.89
N LEU A 326 3.99 -25.92 -5.14
CA LEU A 326 3.08 -25.42 -4.09
C LEU A 326 2.52 -26.55 -3.20
N THR A 327 2.40 -27.76 -3.74
CA THR A 327 1.90 -28.95 -3.04
C THR A 327 2.86 -29.51 -1.99
N GLN A 328 4.11 -29.03 -1.93
CA GLN A 328 5.07 -29.43 -0.90
C GLN A 328 4.65 -28.93 0.48
N LEU A 329 4.03 -27.75 0.59
CA LEU A 329 3.47 -27.27 1.86
C LEU A 329 2.17 -28.01 2.16
N LYS A 330 2.23 -28.87 3.19
CA LYS A 330 1.09 -29.68 3.60
C LYS A 330 0.22 -28.92 4.58
N GLU A 331 0.82 -28.35 5.60
CA GLU A 331 0.09 -27.76 6.73
C GLU A 331 0.77 -26.52 7.26
N VAL A 332 -0.05 -25.66 7.86
CA VAL A 332 0.38 -24.49 8.62
C VAL A 332 -0.26 -24.58 10.01
N PHE A 333 0.56 -24.37 11.04
CA PHE A 333 0.13 -24.28 12.43
C PHE A 333 0.36 -22.85 12.92
N VAL A 334 -0.67 -22.27 13.53
CA VAL A 334 -0.63 -20.92 14.10
C VAL A 334 -0.78 -21.01 15.61
N GLY A 335 0.16 -20.40 16.34
CA GLY A 335 0.24 -20.44 17.79
C GLY A 335 1.07 -21.62 18.30
N SER A 336 1.12 -21.76 19.62
CA SER A 336 1.90 -22.80 20.29
C SER A 336 1.50 -24.18 19.79
N SER A 337 2.47 -24.90 19.23
CA SER A 337 2.28 -26.30 18.83
C SER A 337 2.09 -27.15 20.09
N PRO A 338 1.12 -28.08 20.13
CA PRO A 338 1.04 -29.05 21.22
C PRO A 338 2.37 -29.80 21.31
N THR A 339 2.97 -29.81 22.51
CA THR A 339 4.30 -30.34 22.83
C THR A 339 4.51 -31.82 22.52
N ARG A 340 3.50 -32.53 21.99
CA ARG A 340 3.51 -33.98 21.71
C ARG A 340 3.58 -34.37 20.24
N TRP A 341 3.70 -33.44 19.30
CA TRP A 341 3.91 -33.84 17.90
C TRP A 341 5.38 -34.17 17.67
N GLY A 342 5.71 -35.45 17.88
CA GLY A 342 7.06 -35.98 17.79
C GLY A 342 7.75 -35.55 16.50
N ILE A 343 8.96 -34.99 16.67
CA ILE A 343 9.99 -35.01 15.64
C ILE A 343 10.22 -36.49 15.33
N ARG A 344 9.51 -37.04 14.34
CA ARG A 344 9.97 -38.26 13.68
C ARG A 344 11.24 -37.85 12.95
N ARG A 345 12.39 -38.01 13.62
CA ARG A 345 13.65 -38.19 12.91
C ARG A 345 13.38 -39.31 11.91
N VAL A 346 13.54 -39.02 10.62
CA VAL A 346 13.56 -40.06 9.59
C VAL A 346 14.85 -40.83 9.80
N GLY A 347 14.81 -41.79 10.73
CA GLY A 347 15.75 -42.89 10.86
C GLY A 347 15.15 -44.10 10.18
N ALA A 348 16.01 -44.84 9.47
CA ALA A 348 15.68 -45.95 8.60
C ALA A 348 14.78 -47.03 9.23
N ALA A 349 13.95 -47.62 8.35
CA ALA A 349 13.29 -48.93 8.43
C ALA A 349 12.57 -49.31 9.73
N ASP A 350 11.23 -49.44 9.67
CA ASP A 350 10.62 -50.75 9.95
C ASP A 350 9.14 -50.81 9.54
N ALA A 351 8.79 -51.95 8.94
CA ALA A 351 7.45 -52.31 8.53
C ALA A 351 6.65 -52.83 9.73
N GLY A 352 5.46 -52.28 10.00
CA GLY A 352 4.63 -52.74 11.10
C GLY A 352 3.23 -52.14 11.16
N LYS A 353 2.26 -52.91 10.66
CA LYS A 353 0.80 -52.97 10.90
C LYS A 353 0.05 -51.76 11.47
N ALA A 354 -1.04 -51.39 10.78
CA ALA A 354 -2.02 -50.37 11.16
C ALA A 354 -3.00 -50.85 12.25
N PRO A 355 -3.39 -49.99 13.22
CA PRO A 355 -4.60 -50.19 14.00
C PRO A 355 -5.83 -49.56 13.32
N ARG A 356 -6.94 -50.30 13.38
CA ARG A 356 -8.25 -49.94 12.85
C ARG A 356 -9.01 -49.01 13.81
N GLY A 357 -9.74 -48.06 13.23
CA GLY A 357 -11.04 -47.61 13.76
C GLY A 357 -11.05 -46.35 14.63
N VAL A 358 -11.21 -45.18 14.00
CA VAL A 358 -11.89 -44.03 14.61
C VAL A 358 -12.86 -43.45 13.58
N ARG A 359 -14.13 -43.29 13.97
CA ARG A 359 -15.23 -42.80 13.12
C ARG A 359 -15.01 -41.32 12.80
N LEU A 360 -15.12 -40.98 11.51
CA LEU A 360 -15.15 -39.61 11.00
C LEU A 360 -16.57 -39.03 11.17
N ALA A 361 -16.66 -37.84 11.76
CA ALA A 361 -17.85 -36.99 11.73
C ALA A 361 -18.08 -36.44 10.30
N PRO A 362 -19.30 -36.00 9.94
CA PRO A 362 -19.72 -35.88 8.55
C PRO A 362 -19.00 -34.75 7.80
N ARG A 363 -18.71 -35.04 6.53
CA ARG A 363 -18.04 -34.15 5.57
C ARG A 363 -18.85 -32.87 5.35
N TYR A 364 -18.23 -31.73 5.65
CA TYR A 364 -18.66 -30.43 5.17
C TYR A 364 -18.57 -30.42 3.63
N ARG A 365 -19.68 -30.09 2.94
CA ARG A 365 -19.70 -29.95 1.48
C ARG A 365 -19.04 -28.62 1.11
N PRO A 366 -18.08 -28.56 0.17
CA PRO A 366 -17.59 -27.30 -0.33
C PRO A 366 -18.69 -26.60 -1.13
N PHE A 367 -18.94 -25.33 -0.80
CA PHE A 367 -19.77 -24.42 -1.57
C PHE A 367 -19.17 -24.27 -2.98
N SER A 368 -19.97 -24.59 -4.00
CA SER A 368 -19.60 -24.40 -5.40
C SER A 368 -19.67 -22.91 -5.76
N TRP A 369 -18.53 -22.34 -6.13
CA TRP A 369 -18.47 -21.05 -6.81
C TRP A 369 -19.14 -21.16 -8.18
N LEU A 370 -20.32 -20.54 -8.34
CA LEU A 370 -20.81 -20.11 -9.64
C LEU A 370 -20.31 -18.68 -9.86
N PRO A 371 -19.60 -18.37 -10.96
CA PRO A 371 -19.25 -17.01 -11.28
C PRO A 371 -20.54 -16.23 -11.57
N HIS A 372 -20.82 -15.21 -10.77
CA HIS A 372 -21.87 -14.25 -11.07
C HIS A 372 -21.61 -13.64 -12.45
N ARG A 373 -22.61 -13.73 -13.32
CA ARG A 373 -22.65 -13.04 -14.62
C ARG A 373 -22.64 -11.54 -14.38
N TRP A 374 -21.73 -10.86 -15.07
CA TRP A 374 -21.48 -9.42 -14.98
C TRP A 374 -22.47 -8.54 -15.77
N ASP A 375 -23.70 -9.01 -16.03
CA ASP A 375 -24.62 -8.36 -16.98
C ASP A 375 -25.93 -7.85 -16.37
N GLN A 376 -25.98 -7.50 -15.08
CA GLN A 376 -27.18 -6.86 -14.50
C GLN A 376 -26.83 -5.76 -13.49
N TRP A 377 -26.60 -4.55 -14.00
CA TRP A 377 -26.73 -3.32 -13.23
C TRP A 377 -28.13 -2.74 -13.50
N PRO A 378 -28.96 -2.44 -12.48
CA PRO A 378 -30.23 -1.76 -12.70
C PRO A 378 -29.98 -0.29 -13.00
N ALA A 379 -30.44 0.15 -14.18
CA ALA A 379 -30.54 1.56 -14.54
C ALA A 379 -31.76 2.18 -13.85
N SER A 380 -31.53 3.01 -12.84
CA SER A 380 -32.47 4.02 -12.35
C SER A 380 -31.60 5.09 -11.69
N LEU A 381 -31.57 6.35 -12.09
CA LEU A 381 -32.68 7.31 -12.16
C LEU A 381 -32.33 8.46 -13.12
N GLY A 382 -33.33 9.09 -13.73
CA GLY A 382 -33.23 10.45 -14.29
C GLY A 382 -33.72 10.58 -15.74
N GLY A 383 -35.01 10.88 -15.91
CA GLY A 383 -35.65 11.14 -17.19
C GLY A 383 -35.37 12.53 -17.76
N GLY A 384 -35.33 12.61 -19.09
CA GLY A 384 -35.28 13.82 -19.92
C GLY A 384 -34.92 13.45 -21.37
N PRO A 385 -35.64 13.92 -22.41
CA PRO A 385 -35.70 13.24 -23.70
C PRO A 385 -34.47 13.54 -24.57
N ARG A 386 -33.92 12.51 -25.23
CA ARG A 386 -33.02 12.66 -26.38
C ARG A 386 -33.78 12.35 -27.67
N PRO A 387 -33.62 13.14 -28.75
CA PRO A 387 -34.14 12.77 -30.06
C PRO A 387 -33.33 11.61 -30.67
N ALA A 388 -34.03 10.79 -31.43
CA ALA A 388 -33.54 9.54 -32.01
C ALA A 388 -32.50 9.77 -33.13
N GLY A 389 -31.52 8.87 -33.22
CA GLY A 389 -30.81 8.62 -34.48
C GLY A 389 -29.27 8.58 -34.44
N ALA A 390 -28.65 7.71 -33.63
CA ALA A 390 -27.33 7.13 -33.95
C ALA A 390 -27.09 5.89 -33.07
N ARG A 391 -26.99 4.70 -33.68
CA ARG A 391 -26.57 3.48 -32.98
C ARG A 391 -25.03 3.44 -32.93
N CYS A 392 -24.44 3.52 -31.74
CA CYS A 392 -23.05 3.11 -31.52
C CYS A 392 -22.99 1.57 -31.41
N PRO A 393 -22.01 0.88 -32.01
CA PRO A 393 -21.81 -0.55 -31.78
C PRO A 393 -21.17 -0.78 -30.39
N PRO A 394 -21.39 -1.93 -29.74
CA PRO A 394 -20.76 -2.26 -28.47
C PRO A 394 -19.24 -2.43 -28.63
N PRO A 395 -18.43 -2.18 -27.57
CA PRO A 395 -16.99 -2.32 -27.64
C PRO A 395 -16.61 -3.77 -27.96
N ARG A 396 -15.77 -3.95 -28.98
CA ARG A 396 -15.17 -5.25 -29.31
C ARG A 396 -14.09 -5.57 -28.27
N VAL A 397 -14.44 -6.39 -27.29
CA VAL A 397 -13.45 -7.07 -26.45
C VAL A 397 -12.55 -7.93 -27.34
N SER A 398 -11.24 -7.72 -27.26
CA SER A 398 -10.26 -8.37 -28.14
C SER A 398 -10.18 -9.87 -27.85
N ARG A 399 -9.72 -10.67 -28.82
CA ARG A 399 -9.43 -12.10 -28.60
C ARG A 399 -8.27 -12.32 -27.60
N GLY A 400 -7.45 -11.29 -27.34
CA GLY A 400 -6.33 -11.31 -26.39
C GLY A 400 -6.80 -11.34 -24.94
N GLU A 401 -7.75 -10.48 -24.56
CA GLU A 401 -8.27 -10.38 -23.17
C GLU A 401 -8.96 -11.66 -22.71
N ARG A 402 -9.69 -12.35 -23.60
CA ARG A 402 -10.31 -13.66 -23.31
C ARG A 402 -9.29 -14.79 -23.17
N ARG A 403 -8.09 -14.65 -23.73
CA ARG A 403 -6.98 -15.63 -23.57
C ARG A 403 -6.23 -15.39 -22.25
N LEU A 404 -6.03 -14.12 -21.89
CA LEU A 404 -5.34 -13.65 -20.68
C LEU A 404 -6.08 -14.00 -19.39
N SER A 405 -7.41 -13.78 -19.34
CA SER A 405 -8.26 -14.19 -18.22
C SER A 405 -8.20 -15.71 -17.99
N ARG A 406 -8.27 -16.50 -19.06
CA ARG A 406 -8.23 -17.97 -18.99
C ARG A 406 -6.86 -18.54 -18.60
N GLN A 407 -5.76 -17.81 -18.86
CA GLN A 407 -4.40 -18.24 -18.48
C GLN A 407 -4.11 -17.95 -17.00
N CYS A 408 -4.56 -16.82 -16.46
CA CYS A 408 -4.41 -16.49 -15.03
C CYS A 408 -5.18 -17.48 -14.14
N THR A 409 -6.40 -17.85 -14.53
CA THR A 409 -7.20 -18.87 -13.81
C THR A 409 -6.58 -20.28 -13.91
N ARG A 410 -5.86 -20.60 -15.00
CA ARG A 410 -5.21 -21.92 -15.17
C ARG A 410 -3.93 -22.10 -14.37
N LEU A 411 -3.25 -21.01 -14.01
CA LEU A 411 -1.96 -21.05 -13.30
C LEU A 411 -2.08 -20.81 -11.79
N GLY A 412 -3.28 -20.50 -11.27
CA GLY A 412 -3.49 -20.28 -9.83
C GLY A 412 -2.72 -19.08 -9.26
N LEU A 413 -2.34 -18.13 -10.12
CA LEU A 413 -1.59 -16.93 -9.76
C LEU A 413 -2.57 -15.84 -9.33
N ALA A 414 -3.09 -15.92 -8.10
CA ALA A 414 -3.75 -14.77 -7.46
C ALA A 414 -2.76 -13.60 -7.24
N GLY A 415 -1.44 -13.87 -7.26
CA GLY A 415 -0.40 -12.86 -7.07
C GLY A 415 -0.17 -11.91 -8.25
N SER A 416 -0.80 -12.10 -9.42
CA SER A 416 -0.71 -11.14 -10.53
C SER A 416 -1.64 -9.94 -10.36
N GLU A 417 -2.58 -9.98 -9.42
CA GLU A 417 -3.46 -8.84 -9.12
C GLU A 417 -2.65 -7.63 -8.65
N TRP A 418 -1.54 -7.81 -7.93
CA TRP A 418 -0.70 -6.69 -7.47
C TRP A 418 0.08 -5.99 -8.59
N ALA A 419 0.66 -6.76 -9.52
CA ALA A 419 1.34 -6.19 -10.69
C ALA A 419 0.33 -5.53 -11.63
N PHE A 420 -0.87 -6.10 -11.75
CA PHE A 420 -1.96 -5.56 -12.54
C PHE A 420 -2.57 -4.30 -11.92
N GLU A 421 -2.84 -4.28 -10.61
CA GLU A 421 -3.32 -3.11 -9.87
C GLU A 421 -2.29 -1.98 -9.85
N ALA A 422 -1.00 -2.29 -9.70
CA ALA A 422 0.06 -1.28 -9.79
C ALA A 422 0.17 -0.70 -11.21
N ALA A 423 0.14 -1.53 -12.25
CA ALA A 423 0.15 -1.07 -13.65
C ALA A 423 -1.12 -0.31 -14.03
N TRP A 424 -2.28 -0.72 -13.52
CA TRP A 424 -3.58 -0.07 -13.77
C TRP A 424 -3.73 1.25 -13.02
N SER A 425 -3.27 1.32 -11.76
CA SER A 425 -3.22 2.56 -10.96
C SER A 425 -2.28 3.61 -11.57
N LEU A 426 -1.31 3.19 -12.39
CA LEU A 426 -0.43 4.06 -13.17
C LEU A 426 -1.05 4.52 -14.51
N GLY A 427 -2.35 4.29 -14.73
CA GLY A 427 -3.10 4.87 -15.85
C GLY A 427 -2.92 4.20 -17.20
N TRP A 428 -2.57 2.91 -17.23
CA TRP A 428 -2.50 2.16 -18.49
C TRP A 428 -3.89 1.66 -18.91
N SER A 429 -4.62 2.48 -19.65
CA SER A 429 -5.64 2.01 -20.60
C SER A 429 -5.03 2.03 -22.00
N ASP A 430 -5.15 0.93 -22.74
CA ASP A 430 -4.59 0.77 -24.09
C ASP A 430 -5.28 1.72 -25.10
N SER A 431 -4.85 2.98 -25.13
CA SER A 431 -5.09 3.88 -26.24
C SER A 431 -3.86 3.87 -27.13
N GLY A 432 -3.92 3.06 -28.19
CA GLY A 432 -2.86 2.95 -29.19
C GLY A 432 -2.37 4.32 -29.65
N GLY A 433 -1.08 4.57 -29.42
CA GLY A 433 -0.44 5.84 -29.78
C GLY A 433 0.77 6.11 -28.90
N SER A 434 1.92 5.60 -29.31
CA SER A 434 3.21 5.72 -28.62
C SER A 434 3.57 7.16 -28.24
N ARG A 435 3.71 7.41 -26.93
CA ARG A 435 4.66 8.38 -26.35
C ARG A 435 4.79 8.14 -24.84
N CYS A 436 5.89 7.51 -24.42
CA CYS A 436 6.26 7.32 -23.02
C CYS A 436 6.66 8.66 -22.39
N VAL A 437 6.07 9.02 -21.25
CA VAL A 437 6.54 10.12 -20.39
C VAL A 437 7.22 9.52 -19.16
N ARG A 438 8.49 9.87 -18.94
CA ARG A 438 9.20 9.58 -17.68
C ARG A 438 8.53 10.35 -16.54
N LEU A 439 8.12 9.66 -15.48
CA LEU A 439 7.60 10.25 -14.24
C LEU A 439 8.69 10.85 -13.33
N ARG A 440 9.82 11.32 -13.86
CA ARG A 440 10.92 11.89 -13.03
C ARG A 440 11.36 13.32 -13.31
N ASP A 441 10.86 13.99 -14.35
CA ASP A 441 11.29 15.36 -14.65
C ASP A 441 10.09 16.31 -14.73
N ALA A 442 9.63 16.79 -13.58
CA ALA A 442 8.73 17.93 -13.48
C ALA A 442 9.12 18.84 -12.31
N GLN A 443 10.42 19.10 -12.17
CA GLN A 443 10.94 20.27 -11.46
C GLN A 443 12.14 20.79 -12.26
N THR A 444 12.14 22.11 -12.49
CA THR A 444 13.16 22.92 -13.20
C THR A 444 13.35 22.66 -14.69
N LEU A 445 12.86 23.60 -15.52
CA LEU A 445 13.66 24.42 -16.43
C LEU A 445 12.79 25.57 -16.99
N GLY A 446 13.23 26.80 -16.74
CA GLY A 446 12.63 28.03 -17.28
C GLY A 446 13.39 28.55 -18.50
N ALA A 447 12.66 29.31 -19.34
CA ALA A 447 13.10 30.20 -20.45
C ALA A 447 13.86 29.52 -21.63
N SER A 448 13.69 29.84 -22.93
CA SER A 448 13.04 30.91 -23.70
C SER A 448 12.86 30.42 -25.16
N PRO A 449 12.24 31.17 -26.10
CA PRO A 449 11.62 30.62 -27.32
C PRO A 449 12.54 30.59 -28.54
N PHE A 450 12.34 29.61 -29.44
CA PHE A 450 12.80 29.72 -30.82
C PHE A 450 11.70 29.27 -31.80
N ARG A 451 11.40 30.18 -32.73
CA ARG A 451 10.56 29.97 -33.92
C ARG A 451 11.32 29.09 -34.93
N GLY A 452 10.60 28.24 -35.65
CA GLY A 452 11.13 27.57 -36.84
C GLY A 452 10.13 26.59 -37.43
N ALA A 453 9.47 26.99 -38.52
CA ALA A 453 8.57 26.17 -39.30
C ALA A 453 9.30 25.05 -40.05
N GLY A 454 8.63 23.92 -40.26
CA GLY A 454 9.11 22.86 -41.14
C GLY A 454 8.20 21.63 -41.17
N ARG A 455 7.26 21.60 -42.13
CA ARG A 455 6.52 20.39 -42.50
C ARG A 455 7.47 19.45 -43.24
N VAL A 456 7.59 18.19 -42.80
CA VAL A 456 8.03 17.09 -43.68
C VAL A 456 7.21 15.83 -43.36
N GLY A 457 6.64 15.25 -44.42
CA GLY A 457 5.61 14.23 -44.39
C GLY A 457 6.08 12.81 -44.03
N VAL A 458 5.10 12.02 -43.57
CA VAL A 458 5.22 10.60 -43.27
C VAL A 458 5.12 9.79 -44.57
N ARG A 459 6.17 9.06 -44.93
CA ARG A 459 6.08 7.92 -45.87
C ARG A 459 6.01 6.64 -45.06
N THR A 460 4.91 5.91 -45.23
CA THR A 460 4.72 4.53 -44.77
C THR A 460 5.49 3.57 -45.67
N GLY A 461 6.41 2.80 -45.10
CA GLY A 461 7.08 1.68 -45.77
C GLY A 461 6.91 0.42 -44.91
N ALA A 462 6.09 -0.51 -45.39
CA ALA A 462 6.04 -1.88 -44.90
C ALA A 462 7.24 -2.66 -45.46
N CYS A 463 7.84 -3.55 -44.67
CA CYS A 463 8.61 -4.67 -45.21
C CYS A 463 8.62 -5.87 -44.28
N ASP A 464 8.37 -7.01 -44.91
CA ASP A 464 8.17 -8.37 -44.42
C ASP A 464 9.35 -9.00 -43.68
N ALA A 465 8.99 -9.96 -42.82
CA ALA A 465 9.87 -10.93 -42.20
C ALA A 465 10.38 -11.98 -43.20
N ARG A 466 11.68 -12.33 -43.12
CA ARG A 466 12.19 -13.65 -43.53
C ARG A 466 13.27 -14.16 -42.59
N PHE A 467 13.12 -15.43 -42.22
CA PHE A 467 14.07 -16.30 -41.53
C PHE A 467 15.29 -16.62 -42.39
N GLY A 468 16.46 -16.79 -41.76
CA GLY A 468 17.66 -17.40 -42.35
C GLY A 468 18.58 -17.98 -41.27
N ARG A 469 18.98 -19.25 -41.42
CA ARG A 469 19.85 -20.04 -40.54
C ARG A 469 21.36 -19.81 -40.84
N ALA A 470 22.19 -20.09 -39.82
CA ALA A 470 23.66 -20.27 -39.64
C ALA A 470 24.53 -20.77 -40.85
N PRO A 471 25.92 -20.87 -40.83
CA PRO A 471 26.82 -21.15 -39.67
C PRO A 471 28.33 -20.68 -39.67
N SER A 472 28.97 -20.87 -38.49
CA SER A 472 30.37 -21.29 -38.10
C SER A 472 31.69 -20.67 -38.64
N ARG A 473 32.66 -20.43 -37.70
CA ARG A 473 34.08 -20.93 -37.58
C ARG A 473 34.90 -19.97 -36.67
N TYR A 474 35.39 -20.32 -35.47
CA TYR A 474 36.57 -21.10 -34.98
C TYR A 474 37.98 -20.50 -35.20
N TRP A 475 38.77 -20.45 -34.09
CA TRP A 475 40.24 -20.42 -33.79
C TRP A 475 40.43 -19.47 -32.57
N GLY A 476 40.87 -19.83 -31.33
CA GLY A 476 41.97 -20.70 -30.86
C GLY A 476 43.31 -19.95 -30.98
N SER A 477 44.17 -19.66 -30.00
CA SER A 477 44.34 -20.02 -28.58
C SER A 477 45.62 -19.33 -28.02
N ALA A 478 45.71 -19.23 -26.69
CA ALA A 478 46.92 -19.26 -25.83
C ALA A 478 47.83 -18.01 -25.62
N GLY A 479 48.19 -17.78 -24.34
CA GLY A 479 49.33 -16.95 -23.90
C GLY A 479 49.16 -16.30 -22.51
N GLN A 480 49.54 -16.99 -21.43
CA GLN A 480 49.63 -16.51 -20.04
C GLN A 480 51.05 -15.93 -19.70
N PRO A 481 51.28 -15.32 -18.51
CA PRO A 481 52.18 -14.17 -18.31
C PRO A 481 53.45 -14.47 -17.47
N PRO A 482 54.24 -13.45 -17.11
CA PRO A 482 54.91 -13.36 -15.80
C PRO A 482 54.70 -11.96 -15.16
N GLY A 483 54.99 -11.62 -13.90
CA GLY A 483 55.71 -12.21 -12.77
C GLY A 483 55.90 -11.09 -11.71
N ALA A 484 56.10 -11.45 -10.44
CA ALA A 484 56.08 -10.56 -9.26
C ALA A 484 57.49 -10.24 -8.69
N GLU A 485 57.52 -9.44 -7.60
CA GLU A 485 58.61 -9.15 -6.60
C GLU A 485 59.45 -7.86 -6.80
N ARG A 486 59.99 -7.13 -5.79
CA ARG A 486 59.85 -6.91 -4.31
C ARG A 486 60.76 -5.71 -3.92
N GLY A 487 60.47 -5.05 -2.78
CA GLY A 487 61.39 -4.23 -1.94
C GLY A 487 61.51 -2.74 -2.31
N GLY A 488 61.55 -1.73 -1.43
CA GLY A 488 61.61 -1.62 0.03
C GLY A 488 62.73 -0.66 0.47
N THR A 489 62.43 0.58 0.89
CA THR A 489 63.21 1.42 1.86
C THR A 489 62.47 2.74 2.22
N ARG A 490 62.52 3.11 3.51
CA ARG A 490 62.16 4.40 4.18
C ARG A 490 63.47 5.20 4.43
N PRO A 491 63.55 6.42 5.03
CA PRO A 491 62.59 7.23 5.85
C PRO A 491 62.51 8.73 5.38
N GLU A 492 61.74 9.70 5.91
CA GLU A 492 61.83 10.39 7.22
C GLU A 492 60.71 11.46 7.40
N ARG A 493 60.34 11.67 8.69
CA ARG A 493 59.97 12.90 9.43
C ARG A 493 58.87 13.88 8.99
N GLY A 494 57.99 14.20 9.96
CA GLY A 494 57.19 15.43 10.01
C GLY A 494 55.98 15.36 10.96
N ARG A 495 56.20 15.47 12.28
CA ARG A 495 55.17 15.70 13.31
C ARG A 495 54.93 17.21 13.49
N LEU A 496 53.69 17.60 13.83
CA LEU A 496 53.21 18.64 14.79
C LEU A 496 51.77 19.01 14.36
N SER A 497 50.67 18.70 15.05
CA SER A 497 50.22 18.98 16.43
C SER A 497 50.21 20.47 16.80
N CYS A 498 49.02 21.08 16.81
CA CYS A 498 48.63 22.08 17.81
C CYS A 498 47.15 21.89 18.21
N ARG A 499 46.95 21.65 19.50
CA ARG A 499 45.67 21.68 20.25
C ARG A 499 45.68 22.93 21.12
N GLY A 500 44.48 23.48 21.34
CA GLY A 500 44.11 24.26 22.52
C GLY A 500 44.02 25.77 22.27
N ARG A 501 43.12 26.53 22.90
CA ARG A 501 42.08 26.28 23.91
C ARG A 501 41.21 27.55 23.99
N LEU A 502 39.95 27.36 24.35
CA LEU A 502 39.07 28.19 25.22
C LEU A 502 39.32 29.71 25.32
N GLY A 503 38.25 30.44 24.99
CA GLY A 503 37.88 31.75 25.54
C GLY A 503 36.35 31.78 25.59
#